data_AF-A0A822HMH9-F1
#
_entry.id   AF-A0A822HMH9-F1
#
_cell.length_a   1.000
_cell.length_b   1.000
_cell.length_c   1.000
_cell.angle_alpha   90.00
_cell.angle_beta   90.00
_cell.angle_gamma   90.00
#
_symmetry.space_group_name_H-M   'P 1'
#
loop_
_entity.id
_entity.type
_entity.pdbx_description
1 polymer ?
#
loop_
_entity_poly.entity_id
_entity_poly.type
_entity_poly.pdbx_seq_one_letter_code
_entity_poly.pdbx_strand_id
1 'polypeptide(L)'
;AEQADQCKARFHQVEGDHLTLLAVYNAWKQNKFSNLWCYENFVQQRSLKRAQDIRKQILGIMNRHKLDILSCGRQTGLVQKAICSGFFRNAAKRDPKEGYRTLVDTQV
;
A
#
# COMPACT_ATOMS: atom_id res chain seq x y z
N ALA A 1 -13.63 -17.73 5.92
CA ALA A 1 -12.28 -17.23 6.27
C ALA A 1 -11.26 -17.72 5.25
N GLU A 2 -11.13 -19.03 5.07
CA GLU A 2 -10.15 -19.66 4.17
C GLU A 2 -10.13 -19.12 2.72
N GLN A 3 -11.30 -18.92 2.09
CA GLN A 3 -11.37 -18.33 0.74
C GLN A 3 -10.89 -16.87 0.70
N ALA A 4 -11.19 -16.08 1.74
CA ALA A 4 -10.74 -14.70 1.85
C ALA A 4 -9.22 -14.63 2.07
N ASP A 5 -8.67 -15.54 2.87
CA ASP A 5 -7.22 -15.65 3.09
C ASP A 5 -6.48 -16.05 1.81
N GLN A 6 -7.04 -16.96 1.01
CA GLN A 6 -6.50 -17.31 -0.31
C GLN A 6 -6.51 -16.11 -1.26
N CYS A 7 -7.61 -15.33 -1.32
CA CYS A 7 -7.66 -14.11 -2.13
C CYS A 7 -6.64 -13.07 -1.65
N LYS A 8 -6.50 -12.88 -0.34
CA LYS A 8 -5.49 -11.99 0.25
C LYS A 8 -4.07 -12.42 -0.12
N ALA A 9 -3.78 -13.72 -0.05
CA ALA A 9 -2.47 -14.28 -0.38
C ALA A 9 -2.06 -14.00 -1.84
N ARG A 10 -3.02 -13.92 -2.78
CA ARG A 10 -2.73 -13.59 -4.20
C ARG A 10 -2.16 -12.19 -4.41
N PHE A 11 -2.46 -11.25 -3.52
CA PHE A 11 -1.95 -9.88 -3.61
C PHE A 11 -0.72 -9.65 -2.73
N HIS A 12 -0.30 -10.67 -1.98
CA HIS A 12 0.86 -10.57 -1.11
C HIS A 12 2.10 -10.19 -1.94
N GLN A 13 2.83 -9.20 -1.45
CA GLN A 13 4.11 -8.76 -2.00
C GLN A 13 5.15 -8.99 -0.92
N VAL A 14 6.22 -9.70 -1.27
CA VAL A 14 7.30 -10.06 -0.32
C VAL A 14 8.00 -8.81 0.20
N GLU A 15 7.99 -7.74 -0.59
CA GLU A 15 8.58 -6.44 -0.28
C GLU A 15 7.81 -5.64 0.78
N GLY A 16 6.57 -6.04 1.13
CA GLY A 16 5.82 -5.53 2.27
C GLY A 16 4.38 -5.09 1.97
N ASP A 17 3.63 -4.86 3.05
CA ASP A 17 2.18 -4.61 3.00
C ASP A 17 1.79 -3.33 2.22
N HIS A 18 2.62 -2.29 2.25
CA HIS A 18 2.37 -1.09 1.44
C HIS A 18 2.36 -1.40 -0.06
N LEU A 19 3.21 -2.32 -0.51
CA LEU A 19 3.23 -2.76 -1.91
C LEU A 19 2.09 -3.74 -2.20
N THR A 20 1.65 -4.54 -1.23
CA THR A 20 0.40 -5.30 -1.33
C THR A 20 -0.81 -4.40 -1.54
N LEU A 21 -0.94 -3.30 -0.79
CA LEU A 21 -2.01 -2.32 -1.00
C LEU A 21 -1.95 -1.71 -2.40
N LEU A 22 -0.75 -1.41 -2.90
CA LEU A 22 -0.55 -0.92 -4.26
C LEU A 22 -0.99 -1.97 -5.31
N ALA A 23 -0.64 -3.24 -5.10
CA ALA A 23 -1.04 -4.34 -5.96
C ALA A 23 -2.57 -4.50 -6.02
N VAL A 24 -3.26 -4.48 -4.88
CA VAL A 24 -4.73 -4.53 -4.80
C VAL A 24 -5.36 -3.36 -5.58
N TYR A 25 -4.90 -2.13 -5.34
CA TYR A 25 -5.43 -0.95 -6.03
C TYR A 25 -5.20 -1.02 -7.55
N ASN A 26 -4.02 -1.46 -7.99
CA ASN A 26 -3.71 -1.60 -9.41
C ASN A 26 -4.52 -2.70 -10.08
N ALA A 27 -4.73 -3.83 -9.41
CA ALA A 27 -5.57 -4.92 -9.92
C ALA A 27 -7.03 -4.46 -10.06
N TRP A 28 -7.56 -3.73 -9.08
CA TRP A 28 -8.90 -3.13 -9.17
C TRP A 28 -9.02 -2.13 -10.34
N LYS A 29 -7.99 -1.28 -10.52
CA LYS A 29 -7.92 -0.35 -11.64
C LYS A 29 -7.89 -1.06 -13.00
N GLN A 30 -7.10 -2.14 -13.13
CA GLN A 30 -7.02 -2.95 -14.35
C GLN A 30 -8.36 -3.63 -14.66
N ASN A 31 -9.11 -4.03 -13.62
CA ASN A 31 -10.46 -4.56 -13.71
C ASN A 31 -11.53 -3.45 -13.77
N LYS A 32 -11.19 -2.29 -14.34
CA LYS A 32 -12.10 -1.18 -14.64
C LYS A 32 -12.91 -0.69 -13.42
N PHE A 33 -12.31 -0.75 -12.24
CA PHE A 33 -12.95 -0.33 -10.99
C PHE A 33 -14.23 -1.12 -10.66
N SER A 34 -14.30 -2.39 -11.09
CA SER A 34 -15.48 -3.25 -10.95
C SER A 34 -15.87 -3.53 -9.49
N ASN A 35 -17.17 -3.41 -9.20
CA ASN A 35 -17.74 -3.78 -7.90
C ASN A 35 -17.80 -5.30 -7.74
N LEU A 36 -18.11 -6.02 -8.81
CA LEU A 36 -18.13 -7.49 -8.82
C LEU A 36 -16.74 -8.04 -8.51
N TRP A 37 -15.70 -7.46 -9.11
CA TRP A 37 -14.31 -7.82 -8.80
C TRP A 37 -13.98 -7.63 -7.31
N CYS A 38 -14.44 -6.54 -6.70
CA CYS A 38 -14.23 -6.32 -5.27
C CYS A 38 -14.93 -7.40 -4.43
N TYR A 39 -16.15 -7.77 -4.78
CA TYR A 39 -16.90 -8.83 -4.11
C TYR A 39 -16.19 -10.18 -4.22
N GLU A 40 -15.82 -10.59 -5.43
CA GLU A 40 -15.13 -11.87 -5.71
C GLU A 40 -13.75 -11.98 -5.05
N ASN A 41 -13.07 -10.85 -4.86
CA ASN A 41 -11.74 -10.81 -4.24
C ASN A 41 -11.77 -10.41 -2.76
N PHE A 42 -12.96 -10.35 -2.14
CA PHE A 42 -13.14 -9.97 -0.73
C PHE A 42 -12.52 -8.61 -0.37
N VAL A 43 -12.52 -7.66 -1.32
CA VAL A 43 -12.00 -6.30 -1.13
C VAL A 43 -13.13 -5.32 -0.86
N GLN A 44 -12.93 -4.44 0.12
CA GLN A 44 -13.92 -3.44 0.46
C GLN A 44 -13.99 -2.31 -0.59
N GLN A 45 -15.00 -2.36 -1.45
CA GLN A 45 -15.22 -1.39 -2.52
C GLN A 45 -15.24 0.07 -2.04
N ARG A 46 -15.90 0.35 -0.90
CA ARG A 46 -15.99 1.72 -0.34
C ARG A 46 -14.61 2.31 -0.04
N SER A 47 -13.69 1.50 0.48
CA SER A 47 -12.34 1.92 0.82
C SER A 47 -11.51 2.20 -0.43
N LEU A 48 -11.64 1.38 -1.48
CA LEU A 48 -10.96 1.61 -2.75
C LEU A 48 -11.48 2.85 -3.49
N LYS A 49 -12.79 3.09 -3.51
CA LYS A 49 -13.37 4.34 -4.05
C LYS A 49 -12.81 5.56 -3.32
N ARG A 50 -12.80 5.53 -1.98
CA ARG A 50 -12.21 6.61 -1.17
C ARG A 50 -10.74 6.82 -1.51
N ALA A 51 -9.96 5.76 -1.65
CA ALA A 51 -8.55 5.85 -2.05
C ALA A 51 -8.38 6.47 -3.45
N GLN A 52 -9.26 6.14 -4.40
CA GLN A 52 -9.26 6.75 -5.74
C GLN A 52 -9.54 8.25 -5.69
N ASP A 53 -10.53 8.68 -4.90
CA ASP A 53 -10.89 10.09 -4.78
C ASP A 53 -9.78 10.90 -4.10
N ILE A 54 -9.18 10.36 -3.02
CA ILE A 54 -8.00 10.97 -2.37
C ILE A 54 -6.84 11.07 -3.37
N ARG A 55 -6.58 10.02 -4.16
CA ARG A 55 -5.54 10.08 -5.19
C ARG A 55 -5.81 11.18 -6.22
N LYS A 56 -7.05 11.33 -6.71
CA LYS A 56 -7.41 12.41 -7.65
C LYS A 56 -7.13 13.79 -7.06
N GLN A 57 -7.47 13.99 -5.77
CA GLN A 57 -7.19 15.25 -5.07
C GLN A 57 -5.68 15.53 -4.99
N ILE A 58 -4.89 14.54 -4.59
CA ILE A 58 -3.42 14.67 -4.51
C ILE A 58 -2.83 15.00 -5.89
N LEU A 59 -3.27 14.32 -6.96
CA LEU A 59 -2.80 14.62 -8.32
C LEU A 59 -3.15 16.05 -8.75
N GLY A 60 -4.33 16.56 -8.38
CA GLY A 60 -4.71 17.94 -8.63
C GLY A 60 -3.80 18.95 -7.91
N ILE A 61 -3.42 18.66 -6.66
CA ILE A 61 -2.48 19.48 -5.89
C ILE A 61 -1.08 19.44 -6.53
N MET A 62 -0.58 18.25 -6.87
CA MET A 62 0.72 18.10 -7.54
C MET A 62 0.79 18.90 -8.84
N ASN A 63 -0.25 18.81 -9.68
CA ASN A 63 -0.33 19.58 -10.92
C ASN A 63 -0.33 21.10 -10.68
N ARG A 64 -1.06 21.58 -9.67
CA ARG A 64 -1.07 23.00 -9.29
C ARG A 64 0.32 23.51 -8.89
N HIS A 65 1.10 22.68 -8.21
CA HIS A 65 2.45 23.01 -7.77
C HIS A 65 3.55 22.60 -8.76
N LYS A 66 3.20 22.18 -9.99
CA LYS A 66 4.14 21.74 -11.03
C LYS A 66 5.08 20.62 -10.56
N LEU A 67 4.55 19.70 -9.75
CA LEU A 67 5.28 18.51 -9.33
C LEU A 67 5.06 17.40 -10.35
N ASP A 68 6.16 16.85 -10.85
CA ASP A 68 6.12 15.78 -11.84
C ASP A 68 5.52 14.48 -11.29
N ILE A 69 4.70 13.83 -12.10
CA ILE A 69 4.12 12.52 -11.78
C ILE A 69 4.98 11.45 -12.46
N LEU A 70 5.94 10.92 -11.71
CA LEU A 70 6.87 9.89 -12.18
C LEU A 70 6.45 8.50 -11.69
N SER A 71 6.92 7.46 -12.38
CA SER A 71 6.75 6.06 -11.99
C SER A 71 8.11 5.36 -11.98
N CYS A 72 8.39 4.62 -10.91
CA CYS A 72 9.58 3.77 -10.81
C CYS A 72 9.42 2.40 -11.50
N GLY A 73 8.24 2.12 -12.09
CA GLY A 73 7.96 0.84 -12.73
C GLY A 73 8.14 -0.33 -11.75
N ARG A 74 9.00 -1.29 -12.12
CA ARG A 74 9.31 -2.49 -11.32
C ARG A 74 10.37 -2.26 -10.22
N GLN A 75 10.94 -1.06 -10.11
CA GLN A 75 11.96 -0.75 -9.11
C GLN A 75 11.32 -0.45 -7.74
N THR A 76 10.78 -1.49 -7.10
CA THR A 76 10.05 -1.40 -5.82
C THR A 76 10.90 -0.82 -4.67
N GLY A 77 12.23 -0.96 -4.72
CA GLY A 77 13.14 -0.34 -3.76
C GLY A 77 13.05 1.19 -3.69
N LEU A 78 12.68 1.88 -4.78
CA LEU A 78 12.45 3.33 -4.75
C LEU A 78 11.19 3.69 -3.94
N VAL A 79 10.15 2.86 -4.00
CA VAL A 79 8.94 3.03 -3.19
C VAL A 79 9.25 2.83 -1.71
N GLN A 80 10.02 1.79 -1.36
CA GLN A 80 10.44 1.54 0.02
C GLN A 80 11.26 2.71 0.56
N LYS A 81 12.22 3.25 -0.22
CA LYS A 81 12.99 4.45 0.18
C LYS A 81 12.10 5.66 0.44
N ALA A 82 11.10 5.91 -0.42
CA ALA A 82 10.16 7.01 -0.23
C ALA A 82 9.33 6.83 1.06
N ILE A 83 8.85 5.62 1.34
CA ILE A 83 8.14 5.32 2.59
C ILE A 83 9.07 5.55 3.79
N CYS A 84 10.29 5.01 3.77
CA CYS A 84 11.26 5.21 4.83
C CYS A 84 11.58 6.69 5.08
N SER A 85 11.67 7.52 4.04
CA SER A 85 11.92 8.96 4.23
C SER A 85 10.81 9.69 5.00
N GLY A 86 9.56 9.24 4.89
CA GLY A 86 8.43 9.83 5.61
C GLY A 86 8.14 9.17 6.97
N PHE A 87 8.34 7.85 7.07
CA PHE A 87 7.96 7.02 8.22
C PHE A 87 9.16 6.56 9.06
N PHE A 88 10.34 7.17 8.94
CA PHE A 88 11.55 6.72 9.65
C PHE A 88 11.38 6.65 11.18
N ARG A 89 10.48 7.46 11.77
CA ARG A 89 10.16 7.41 13.21
C ARG A 89 9.28 6.21 13.59
N ASN A 90 8.51 5.68 12.64
CA ASN A 90 7.60 4.55 12.82
C ASN A 90 8.30 3.25 12.42
N ALA A 91 9.57 3.10 12.80
CA ALA A 91 10.38 1.93 12.50
C ALA A 91 10.50 1.04 13.74
N ALA A 92 10.47 -0.28 13.51
CA ALA A 92 10.74 -1.29 14.52
C ALA A 92 11.82 -2.25 14.01
N LYS A 93 12.60 -2.81 14.93
CA LYS A 93 13.61 -3.82 14.64
C LYS A 93 13.28 -5.10 15.38
N ARG A 94 13.51 -6.24 14.72
CA ARG A 94 13.37 -7.54 15.36
C ARG A 94 14.40 -7.69 16.48
N ASP A 95 13.92 -7.87 17.70
CA ASP A 95 14.72 -8.21 18.86
C ASP A 95 15.03 -9.73 18.82
N PRO A 96 16.28 -10.15 19.08
CA PRO A 96 16.63 -11.58 19.08
C PRO A 96 15.87 -12.43 20.12
N LYS A 97 15.34 -11.82 21.18
CA LYS A 97 14.70 -12.51 22.31
C LYS A 97 13.22 -12.18 22.45
N GLU A 98 12.82 -10.92 22.25
CA GLU A 98 11.50 -10.41 22.62
C GLU A 98 10.60 -10.04 21.43
N GLY A 99 10.94 -10.45 20.21
CA GLY A 99 10.07 -10.20 19.05
C GLY A 99 10.47 -8.93 18.30
N TYR A 100 9.74 -7.83 18.45
CA TYR A 100 10.05 -6.55 17.77
C TYR A 100 10.04 -5.40 18.77
N ARG A 101 10.94 -4.44 18.61
CA ARG A 101 11.00 -3.22 19.43
C ARG A 101 11.01 -1.98 18.54
N THR A 102 10.28 -0.96 18.95
CA THR A 102 10.26 0.33 18.25
C THR A 102 11.61 1.06 18.41
N LEU A 103 12.06 1.76 17.36
CA LEU A 103 13.37 2.42 17.36
C LEU A 103 13.38 3.77 18.06
N VAL A 104 12.24 4.45 18.14
CA VAL A 104 12.15 5.81 18.72
C VAL A 104 11.69 5.78 20.17
N ASP A 105 10.62 5.05 20.47
CA ASP A 105 10.02 5.05 21.81
C ASP A 105 10.44 3.84 22.66
N THR A 106 11.21 2.90 22.10
CA THR A 106 11.64 1.64 22.75
C THR A 106 10.51 0.84 23.42
N GLN A 107 9.26 1.10 23.00
CA GLN A 107 8.10 0.32 23.42
C GLN A 107 8.22 -1.09 22.83
N VAL A 108 7.95 -2.07 23.70
CA VAL A 108 7.84 -3.51 23.40
C VAL A 108 6.43 -3.78 22.87
#